data_AF-A0A4V2NM27-F1
#
_entry.id   AF-A0A4V2NM27-F1
#
_cell.length_a   1.000
_cell.length_b   1.000
_cell.length_c   1.000
_cell.angle_alpha   90.00
_cell.angle_beta   90.00
_cell.angle_gamma   90.00
#
_symmetry.space_group_name_H-M   'P 1'
#
loop_
_entity.id
_entity.type
_entity.pdbx_description
1 polymer ?
#
loop_
_entity_poly.entity_id
_entity_poly.type
_entity_poly.pdbx_seq_one_letter_code
_entity_poly.pdbx_strand_id
1 'polypeptide(L)'
;MAARFELQGGISYMGNPSNGYDTPAAFGELIFDPHPIGSSKFTWSADVTAGWIGSRNNREFTTGRYTTQDDIWLVGGGARIHYGFANAWCRQLFLSFQPAVQSGRTQALSSPYEFITTVGYEGSHWSLGIRHISDGGMHKPNRGETMILAGVAF
;
A
#
# COMPACT_ATOMS: atom_id res chain seq x y z
N MET A 1 -15.00 -3.17 19.92
CA MET A 1 -13.92 -3.02 18.94
C MET A 1 -14.51 -2.25 17.79
N ALA A 2 -14.10 -0.99 17.62
CA ALA A 2 -14.45 -0.22 16.44
C ALA A 2 -13.32 -0.43 15.43
N ALA A 3 -13.65 -0.78 14.20
CA ALA A 3 -12.67 -0.86 13.13
C ALA A 3 -13.02 0.24 12.13
N ARG A 4 -12.05 1.11 11.83
CA ARG A 4 -12.17 2.07 10.74
C ARG A 4 -12.01 1.31 9.44
N PHE A 5 -12.94 1.51 8.52
CA PHE A 5 -12.84 0.94 7.18
C PHE A 5 -12.45 2.03 6.18
N GLU A 6 -11.43 1.79 5.37
CA GLU A 6 -11.02 2.72 4.31
C GLU A 6 -11.10 2.07 2.93
N LEU A 7 -11.56 2.85 1.95
CA LEU A 7 -11.42 2.54 0.53
C LEU A 7 -10.48 3.56 -0.10
N GLN A 8 -9.41 3.08 -0.72
CA GLN A 8 -8.39 3.88 -1.36
C GLN A 8 -8.29 3.55 -2.85
N GLY A 9 -8.06 4.57 -3.66
CA GLY A 9 -7.82 4.42 -5.09
C GLY A 9 -6.70 5.36 -5.55
N GLY A 10 -6.02 4.99 -6.62
CA GLY A 10 -4.97 5.83 -7.18
C GLY A 10 -4.22 5.19 -8.33
N ILE A 11 -2.98 5.64 -8.50
CA ILE A 11 -2.13 5.29 -9.64
C ILE A 11 -0.86 4.63 -9.12
N SER A 12 -0.53 3.46 -9.66
CA SER A 12 0.71 2.71 -9.41
C SER A 12 1.73 2.89 -10.53
N TYR A 13 2.98 3.14 -10.16
CA TYR A 13 4.12 3.27 -11.04
C TYR A 13 5.12 2.14 -10.77
N MET A 14 5.57 1.45 -11.83
CA MET A 14 6.62 0.43 -11.73
C MET A 14 8.00 1.06 -11.98
N GLY A 15 8.92 0.89 -11.02
CA GLY A 15 10.27 1.44 -11.13
C GLY A 15 10.30 2.98 -11.06
N ASN A 16 10.96 3.63 -12.02
CA ASN A 16 11.04 5.10 -12.04
C ASN A 16 9.75 5.72 -12.61
N PRO A 17 9.07 6.62 -11.88
CA PRO A 17 7.87 7.31 -12.38
C PRO A 17 8.07 8.07 -13.71
N SER A 18 9.30 8.44 -14.08
CA SER A 18 9.59 9.05 -15.38
C SER A 18 9.42 8.13 -16.59
N ASN A 19 9.24 6.83 -16.38
CA ASN A 19 9.16 5.85 -17.47
C ASN A 19 7.73 5.66 -18.02
N GLY A 20 6.72 6.31 -17.43
CA GLY A 20 5.34 6.31 -17.95
C GLY A 20 4.62 4.96 -17.83
N TYR A 21 4.95 4.16 -16.82
CA TYR A 21 4.34 2.85 -16.58
C TYR A 21 3.31 2.91 -15.47
N ASP A 22 2.26 3.71 -15.68
CA ASP A 22 1.16 3.88 -14.74
C ASP A 22 0.05 2.83 -14.93
N THR A 23 -0.61 2.47 -13.84
CA THR A 23 -1.78 1.59 -13.84
C THR A 23 -2.69 1.93 -12.67
N PRO A 24 -4.02 1.81 -12.79
CA PRO A 24 -4.92 2.01 -11.66
C PRO A 24 -4.64 1.00 -10.55
N ALA A 25 -4.82 1.44 -9.30
CA ALA A 25 -4.77 0.60 -8.12
C ALA A 25 -5.91 0.95 -7.16
N ALA A 26 -6.43 -0.05 -6.47
CA ALA A 26 -7.50 0.09 -5.49
C ALA A 26 -7.25 -0.81 -4.27
N PHE A 27 -7.55 -0.30 -3.07
CA PHE A 27 -7.32 -0.99 -1.82
C PHE A 27 -8.51 -0.80 -0.87
N GLY A 28 -8.83 -1.85 -0.11
CA GLY A 28 -9.70 -1.80 1.05
C GLY A 28 -8.91 -2.12 2.31
N GLU A 29 -9.10 -1.33 3.36
CA GLU A 29 -8.34 -1.44 4.60
C GLU A 29 -9.24 -1.49 5.82
N LEU A 30 -8.89 -2.36 6.75
CA LEU A 30 -9.47 -2.43 8.08
C LEU A 30 -8.39 -2.02 9.08
N ILE A 31 -8.62 -0.93 9.80
CA ILE A 31 -7.71 -0.38 10.80
C ILE A 31 -8.37 -0.52 12.16
N PHE A 32 -7.73 -1.27 13.05
CA PHE A 32 -8.26 -1.54 14.39
C PHE A 32 -7.95 -0.41 15.36
N ASP A 33 -8.59 -0.47 16.53
CA ASP A 33 -8.47 0.53 17.59
C ASP A 33 -6.98 0.85 17.92
N PRO A 34 -6.60 2.13 18.03
CA PRO A 34 -5.23 2.54 18.32
C PRO A 34 -4.84 2.26 19.77
N HIS A 35 -3.63 1.77 19.96
CA HIS A 35 -3.02 1.45 21.25
C HIS A 35 -1.82 2.34 21.50
N PRO A 36 -1.69 2.97 22.68
CA PRO A 36 -0.55 3.85 22.98
C PRO A 36 0.75 3.05 23.08
N ILE A 37 1.84 3.64 22.58
CA ILE A 37 3.20 3.12 22.76
C ILE A 37 3.79 3.79 24.01
N GLY A 38 3.64 3.12 25.16
CA GLY A 38 4.14 3.62 26.45
C GLY A 38 3.56 4.99 26.81
N SER A 39 4.42 5.91 27.23
CA SER A 39 4.07 7.32 27.53
C SER A 39 4.28 8.27 26.34
N SER A 40 4.54 7.74 25.15
CA SER A 40 4.84 8.56 23.97
C SER A 40 3.57 9.11 23.30
N LYS A 41 3.76 9.98 22.30
CA LYS A 41 2.67 10.48 21.44
C LYS A 41 2.38 9.56 20.26
N PHE A 42 2.97 8.37 20.24
CA PHE A 42 2.74 7.39 19.21
C PHE A 42 1.67 6.41 19.66
N THR A 43 0.80 6.08 18.73
CA THR A 43 -0.13 4.96 18.87
C THR A 43 0.10 3.98 17.73
N TRP A 44 -0.21 2.71 17.96
CA TRP A 44 -0.18 1.69 16.92
C TRP A 44 -1.54 1.04 16.81
N SER A 45 -1.94 0.72 15.58
CA SER A 45 -3.14 -0.03 15.25
C SER A 45 -2.72 -1.25 14.46
N ALA A 46 -3.33 -2.40 14.72
CA ALA A 46 -3.29 -3.47 13.72
C ALA A 46 -4.03 -2.99 12.46
N ASP A 47 -3.57 -3.41 11.28
CA ASP A 47 -4.28 -3.14 10.03
C ASP A 47 -4.25 -4.36 9.08
N VAL A 48 -5.30 -4.48 8.27
CA VAL A 48 -5.43 -5.50 7.23
C VAL A 48 -5.78 -4.81 5.92
N THR A 49 -5.10 -5.18 4.85
CA THR A 49 -5.26 -4.58 3.51
C THR A 49 -5.59 -5.67 2.51
N ALA A 50 -6.60 -5.45 1.69
CA ALA A 50 -6.82 -6.18 0.45
C ALA A 50 -6.69 -5.22 -0.73
N GLY A 51 -5.98 -5.63 -1.78
CA GLY A 51 -5.59 -4.74 -2.86
C GLY A 51 -5.71 -5.38 -4.24
N TRP A 52 -5.96 -4.52 -5.22
CA TRP A 52 -5.88 -4.82 -6.63
C TRP A 52 -5.02 -3.77 -7.32
N ILE A 53 -4.15 -4.23 -8.21
CA ILE A 53 -3.33 -3.41 -9.09
C ILE A 53 -3.57 -3.88 -10.50
N GLY A 54 -3.99 -2.96 -11.37
CA GLY A 54 -4.31 -3.29 -12.75
C GLY A 54 -3.08 -3.72 -13.55
N SER A 55 -3.34 -4.57 -14.52
CA SER A 55 -2.41 -4.84 -15.61
C SER A 55 -2.04 -3.58 -16.40
N ARG A 56 -0.84 -3.59 -16.97
CA ARG A 56 -0.33 -2.54 -17.85
C ARG A 56 0.18 -3.15 -19.15
N ASN A 57 -0.23 -2.59 -20.28
CA ASN A 57 0.20 -3.07 -21.59
C ASN A 57 1.54 -2.42 -21.97
N ASN A 58 2.65 -2.97 -21.49
CA ASN A 58 3.97 -2.52 -21.89
C ASN A 58 4.60 -3.48 -22.91
N ARG A 59 4.69 -3.04 -24.18
CA ARG A 59 5.31 -3.77 -25.31
C ARG A 59 6.76 -4.18 -25.05
N GLU A 60 7.47 -3.51 -24.15
CA GLU A 60 8.85 -3.87 -23.75
C GLU A 60 8.91 -5.17 -22.93
N PHE A 61 7.80 -5.56 -22.27
CA PHE A 61 7.73 -6.74 -21.39
C PHE A 61 6.63 -7.75 -21.79
N THR A 62 6.13 -7.71 -23.04
CA THR A 62 5.05 -8.61 -23.51
C THR A 62 5.50 -10.05 -23.81
N THR A 63 6.80 -10.32 -23.94
CA THR A 63 7.32 -11.63 -24.40
C THR A 63 8.23 -12.32 -23.38
N GLY A 64 8.31 -11.81 -22.14
CA GLY A 64 9.13 -12.36 -21.07
C GLY A 64 8.37 -13.36 -20.17
N ARG A 65 9.10 -14.15 -19.38
CA ARG A 65 8.54 -15.08 -18.37
C ARG A 65 7.66 -14.40 -17.32
N TYR A 66 7.94 -13.12 -17.04
CA TYR A 66 7.10 -12.24 -16.23
C TYR A 66 6.66 -11.09 -17.12
N THR A 67 5.35 -10.95 -17.30
CA THR A 67 4.77 -9.88 -18.12
C THR A 67 4.35 -8.72 -17.24
N THR A 68 3.70 -7.73 -17.83
CA THR A 68 3.02 -6.65 -17.12
C THR A 68 1.50 -6.72 -17.28
N GLN A 69 1.00 -7.76 -17.95
CA GLN A 69 -0.40 -7.91 -18.37
C GLN A 69 -1.27 -8.62 -17.32
N ASP A 70 -0.68 -9.09 -16.23
CA ASP A 70 -1.43 -9.73 -15.16
C ASP A 70 -1.91 -8.68 -14.15
N ASP A 71 -3.18 -8.78 -13.79
CA ASP A 71 -3.72 -8.08 -12.63
C ASP A 71 -3.16 -8.71 -11.35
N ILE A 72 -2.68 -7.87 -10.43
CA ILE A 72 -2.17 -8.33 -9.14
C ILE A 72 -3.26 -8.16 -8.09
N TRP A 73 -3.54 -9.25 -7.39
CA TRP A 73 -4.38 -9.24 -6.20
C TRP A 73 -3.51 -9.53 -5.00
N LEU A 74 -3.66 -8.77 -3.92
CA LEU A 74 -2.84 -8.95 -2.72
C LEU A 74 -3.66 -8.81 -1.45
N VAL A 75 -3.20 -9.48 -0.40
CA VAL A 75 -3.70 -9.33 0.95
C VAL A 75 -2.52 -9.24 1.90
N GLY A 76 -2.56 -8.27 2.80
CA GLY A 76 -1.54 -8.04 3.80
C GLY A 76 -2.14 -7.74 5.15
N GLY A 77 -1.34 -7.95 6.20
CA GLY A 77 -1.72 -7.62 7.56
C GLY A 77 -0.50 -7.18 8.34
N GLY A 78 -0.63 -6.11 9.11
CA GLY A 78 0.51 -5.52 9.79
C GLY A 78 0.12 -4.51 10.85
N ALA A 79 0.94 -3.48 10.98
CA ALA A 79 0.74 -2.44 11.97
C ALA A 79 0.90 -1.06 11.33
N ARG A 80 0.00 -0.16 11.74
CA ARG A 80 0.04 1.27 11.45
C ARG A 80 0.40 2.05 12.69
N ILE A 81 1.45 2.84 12.61
CA ILE A 81 1.88 3.76 13.66
C ILE A 81 1.36 5.15 13.31
N HIS A 82 0.65 5.78 14.25
CA HIS A 82 0.16 7.15 14.12
C HIS A 82 0.94 8.08 15.03
N TYR A 83 1.24 9.27 14.52
CA TYR A 83 1.82 10.37 15.27
C TYR A 83 0.87 11.57 15.29
N GLY A 84 0.41 12.01 16.48
CA GLY A 84 -0.41 13.23 16.56
C GLY A 84 -0.82 13.67 17.96
N PHE A 85 -1.09 14.97 18.11
CA PHE A 85 -1.73 15.58 19.28
C PHE A 85 -3.26 15.56 19.13
N ALA A 86 -3.99 15.41 20.23
CA ALA A 86 -5.46 15.30 20.26
C ALA A 86 -6.21 16.51 19.64
N ASN A 87 -5.57 17.68 19.49
CA ASN A 87 -6.24 18.96 19.19
C ASN A 87 -5.75 19.66 17.90
N ALA A 88 -5.01 18.99 17.01
CA ALA A 88 -4.57 19.58 15.73
C ALA A 88 -5.55 19.27 14.59
N TRP A 89 -5.90 20.30 13.82
CA TRP A 89 -6.85 20.25 12.67
C TRP A 89 -6.42 19.34 11.50
N CYS A 90 -5.12 18.97 11.42
CA CYS A 90 -4.58 17.96 10.53
C CYS A 90 -4.20 16.75 11.38
N ARG A 91 -5.03 15.71 11.36
CA ARG A 91 -4.82 14.50 12.13
C ARG A 91 -3.80 13.57 11.45
N GLN A 92 -2.98 13.01 12.33
CA GLN A 92 -2.16 11.79 12.27
C GLN A 92 -1.46 11.49 10.96
N LEU A 93 -0.20 11.96 10.87
CA LEU A 93 0.78 11.31 10.02
C LEU A 93 0.88 9.85 10.46
N PHE A 94 0.78 8.94 9.50
CA PHE A 94 0.88 7.52 9.77
C PHE A 94 1.98 6.86 8.94
N LEU A 95 2.53 5.80 9.50
CA LEU A 95 3.42 4.87 8.84
C LEU A 95 2.85 3.46 9.03
N SER A 96 2.52 2.77 7.95
CA SER A 96 2.06 1.38 7.98
C SER A 96 3.10 0.47 7.33
N PHE A 97 3.30 -0.69 7.93
CA PHE A 97 4.14 -1.75 7.41
C PHE A 97 3.40 -3.09 7.51
N GLN A 98 3.27 -3.78 6.38
CA GLN A 98 2.51 -5.03 6.30
C GLN A 98 3.26 -6.06 5.44
N PRO A 99 3.57 -7.26 5.95
CA PRO A 99 3.80 -8.40 5.08
C PRO A 99 2.52 -8.73 4.30
N ALA A 100 2.67 -9.08 3.03
CA ALA A 100 1.59 -9.43 2.15
C ALA A 100 1.90 -10.66 1.30
N VAL A 101 0.83 -11.35 0.92
CA VAL A 101 0.84 -12.38 -0.12
C VAL A 101 0.06 -11.88 -1.32
N GLN A 102 0.48 -12.28 -2.51
CA GLN A 102 -0.17 -11.88 -3.75
C GLN A 102 -0.41 -13.03 -4.72
N SER A 103 -1.38 -12.83 -5.60
CA SER A 103 -1.64 -13.62 -6.79
C SER A 103 -1.23 -12.85 -8.03
N GLY A 104 -0.74 -13.57 -9.04
CA GLY A 104 -0.08 -13.00 -10.22
C GLY A 104 1.41 -12.78 -9.98
N ARG A 105 2.20 -12.70 -11.06
CA ARG A 105 3.63 -12.40 -10.99
C ARG A 105 4.01 -11.49 -12.16
N THR A 106 4.37 -10.25 -11.85
CA THR A 106 4.79 -9.27 -12.86
C THR A 106 6.30 -9.01 -12.75
N GLN A 107 6.80 -8.17 -13.66
CA GLN A 107 8.17 -7.61 -13.55
C GLN A 107 8.36 -6.75 -12.29
N ALA A 108 7.28 -6.20 -11.75
CA ALA A 108 7.33 -5.36 -10.55
C ALA A 108 7.36 -6.20 -9.28
N LEU A 109 6.52 -7.25 -9.25
CA LEU A 109 6.27 -8.10 -8.09
C LEU A 109 6.37 -9.57 -8.54
N SER A 110 7.53 -10.20 -8.34
CA SER A 110 7.83 -11.55 -8.85
C SER A 110 7.82 -12.65 -7.78
N SER A 111 7.69 -12.26 -6.52
CA SER A 111 7.65 -13.16 -5.36
C SER A 111 6.20 -13.42 -4.94
N PRO A 112 5.86 -14.58 -4.35
CA PRO A 112 4.55 -14.77 -3.72
C PRO A 112 4.37 -13.94 -2.44
N TYR A 113 5.45 -13.36 -1.89
CA TYR A 113 5.46 -12.53 -0.69
C TYR A 113 6.09 -11.17 -0.99
N GLU A 114 5.46 -10.11 -0.51
CA GLU A 114 5.87 -8.72 -0.70
C GLU A 114 5.70 -7.96 0.62
N PHE A 115 6.37 -6.81 0.77
CA PHE A 115 6.16 -5.89 1.88
C PHE A 115 5.47 -4.63 1.41
N ILE A 116 4.35 -4.30 2.03
CA ILE A 116 3.62 -3.05 1.83
C ILE A 116 4.14 -2.05 2.86
N THR A 117 4.66 -0.93 2.38
CA THR A 117 5.01 0.23 3.22
C THR A 117 4.18 1.42 2.78
N THR A 118 3.48 2.06 3.70
CA THR A 118 2.65 3.23 3.41
C THR A 118 3.00 4.37 4.35
N VAL A 119 3.24 5.56 3.81
CA VAL A 119 3.32 6.79 4.58
C VAL A 119 2.20 7.72 4.13
N GLY A 120 1.49 8.33 5.06
CA GLY A 120 0.35 9.15 4.71
C GLY A 120 -0.17 10.01 5.84
N TYR A 121 -1.27 10.68 5.53
CA TYR A 121 -2.07 11.48 6.45
C TYR A 121 -3.49 10.94 6.50
N GLU A 122 -4.06 10.91 7.70
CA GLU A 122 -5.40 10.40 7.94
C GLU A 122 -6.27 11.44 8.65
N GLY A 123 -7.31 11.91 7.96
CA GLY A 123 -8.40 12.70 8.55
C GLY A 123 -9.50 11.81 9.10
N SER A 124 -10.59 12.40 9.64
CA SER A 124 -11.70 11.61 10.18
C SER A 124 -12.42 10.73 9.16
N HIS A 125 -12.47 11.14 7.89
CA HIS A 125 -13.22 10.43 6.83
C HIS A 125 -12.43 10.34 5.52
N TRP A 126 -11.12 10.65 5.54
CA TRP A 126 -10.28 10.66 4.36
C TRP A 126 -8.86 10.25 4.69
N SER A 127 -8.15 9.75 3.69
CA SER A 127 -6.72 9.47 3.78
C SER A 127 -6.01 9.83 2.47
N LEU A 128 -4.74 10.21 2.59
CA LEU A 128 -3.84 10.46 1.47
C LEU A 128 -2.50 9.80 1.80
N GLY A 129 -1.92 9.07 0.84
CA GLY A 129 -0.70 8.33 1.12
C GLY A 129 0.12 7.98 -0.11
N ILE A 130 1.39 7.69 0.15
CA ILE A 130 2.29 7.06 -0.79
C ILE A 130 2.52 5.64 -0.30
N ARG A 131 2.26 4.66 -1.18
CA ARG A 131 2.42 3.24 -0.89
C ARG A 131 3.53 2.66 -1.77
N HIS A 132 4.45 1.94 -1.17
CA HIS A 132 5.48 1.19 -1.87
C HIS A 132 5.34 -0.30 -1.55
N ILE A 133 5.35 -1.14 -2.59
CA ILE A 133 5.29 -2.60 -2.47
C ILE A 133 6.51 -3.21 -3.13
N SER A 134 7.27 -4.01 -2.38
CA SER A 134 8.42 -4.77 -2.91
C SER A 134 8.86 -5.90 -1.98
N ASP A 135 9.59 -6.88 -2.53
CA ASP A 135 10.12 -8.03 -1.77
C ASP A 135 11.45 -7.73 -1.05
N GLY A 136 11.89 -6.46 -1.06
CA GLY A 136 13.16 -6.04 -0.47
C GLY A 136 14.42 -6.49 -1.23
N GLY A 137 14.27 -6.99 -2.46
CA GLY A 137 15.36 -7.46 -3.32
C GLY A 137 15.68 -8.95 -3.14
N MET A 138 14.79 -9.70 -2.49
CA MET A 138 14.96 -11.13 -2.20
C MET A 138 14.71 -12.01 -3.44
N HIS A 139 13.91 -11.57 -4.40
CA HIS A 139 13.71 -12.22 -5.68
C HIS A 139 13.84 -11.22 -6.84
N LYS A 140 14.36 -11.69 -7.98
CA LYS A 140 14.45 -10.86 -9.21
C LYS A 140 13.54 -11.46 -10.28
N PRO A 141 12.81 -10.63 -11.06
CA PRO A 141 12.82 -9.17 -11.07
C PRO A 141 11.94 -8.54 -9.96
N ASN A 142 12.46 -7.54 -9.24
CA ASN A 142 11.68 -6.76 -8.28
C ASN A 142 11.95 -5.28 -8.56
N ARG A 143 11.18 -4.71 -9.49
CA ARG A 143 11.25 -3.28 -9.78
C ARG A 143 10.51 -2.44 -8.74
N GLY A 144 9.70 -3.08 -7.89
CA GLY A 144 8.83 -2.45 -6.93
C GLY A 144 7.71 -1.67 -7.58
N GLU A 145 6.65 -1.43 -6.81
CA GLU A 145 5.53 -0.58 -7.19
C GLU A 145 5.39 0.57 -6.21
N THR A 146 5.37 1.79 -6.74
CA THR A 146 5.13 3.00 -5.94
C THR A 146 3.84 3.64 -6.38
N MET A 147 2.95 3.93 -5.43
CA MET A 147 1.60 4.40 -5.65
C MET A 147 1.34 5.69 -4.91
N ILE A 148 0.54 6.55 -5.51
CA ILE A 148 -0.12 7.66 -4.82
C ILE A 148 -1.59 7.30 -4.67
N LEU A 149 -2.09 7.33 -3.44
CA LEU A 149 -3.43 6.87 -3.08
C LEU A 149 -4.20 7.98 -2.35
N ALA A 150 -5.49 8.06 -2.65
CA ALA A 150 -6.45 8.85 -1.92
C ALA A 150 -7.63 7.95 -1.52
N GLY A 151 -8.18 8.16 -0.33
CA GLY A 151 -9.24 7.33 0.19
C GLY A 151 -10.28 8.05 1.02
N VAL A 152 -11.39 7.33 1.23
CA VAL A 152 -12.51 7.71 2.09
C VAL A 152 -12.66 6.68 3.19
N ALA A 153 -13.08 7.12 4.38
CA ALA A 153 -13.16 6.28 5.56
C ALA A 153 -14.50 6.40 6.31
N PHE A 154 -14.85 5.31 7.00
CA PHE A 154 -16.11 5.09 7.71
C PHE A 154 -15.90 4.50 9.10
#